data_AF-A0AA36J1D6-F1
#
_entry.id   AF-A0AA36J1D6-F1
#
_cell.length_a   1.000
_cell.length_b   1.000
_cell.length_c   1.000
_cell.angle_alpha   90.00
_cell.angle_beta   90.00
_cell.angle_gamma   90.00
#
_symmetry.space_group_name_H-M   'P 1'
#
loop_
_entity.id
_entity.type
_entity.pdbx_description
1 polymer ?
#
loop_
_entity_poly.entity_id
_entity_poly.type
_entity_poly.pdbx_seq_one_letter_code
_entity_poly.pdbx_strand_id
1 'polypeptide(L)'
;MARLLFALTLAAAVADECPLEGCEEAGLMQLQGKKENVVHEADQDRPRRDRRDSRYESYHHYKQYSYGPSPPTRQSTTSEPADPSTTTATPAPPPPLKCEDAEPQAPRNVSCGFVGEKKARVKPLDSDSVIKFIQCNLHFHLGAEHLSAGEYDLDSPPPGTEKASTVTPGKFCSVCDIPPVQLEPYEFEYCKNVSVGNTYEFHWVFSTGAPLVGLRDDGEEGQLGITDGLGGALNRTNNPKVIVRGQACRIINNASLDTEAKIEADYADFLTQWRTPPAGQGVRYMGSTTGDAFNDEVCSPIEVNWHMDTKCCTLSAQAFDRTCKAMYDEGLRDDLKPKGSRAPVSAANSAKVVFPLSEPTCSN
;
A
#
# COMPACT_ATOMS: atom_id res chain seq x y z
N MET A 1 -60.60 33.60 12.34
CA MET A 1 -60.07 32.79 11.22
C MET A 1 -58.60 32.54 11.48
N ALA A 2 -58.26 31.29 11.83
CA ALA A 2 -56.95 30.86 12.27
C ALA A 2 -55.93 30.84 11.12
N ARG A 3 -54.69 31.26 11.39
CA ARG A 3 -53.52 30.96 10.54
C ARG A 3 -52.63 29.99 11.30
N LEU A 4 -52.61 28.75 10.82
CA LEU A 4 -51.74 27.66 11.27
C LEU A 4 -50.28 28.02 10.98
N LEU A 5 -49.44 27.97 12.01
CA LEU A 5 -47.99 27.86 11.91
C LEU A 5 -47.65 26.37 11.72
N PHE A 6 -47.02 26.01 10.61
CA PHE A 6 -46.36 24.71 10.44
C PHE A 6 -44.89 24.87 10.87
N ALA A 7 -44.55 24.31 12.03
CA ALA A 7 -43.18 24.10 12.45
C ALA A 7 -42.69 22.78 11.83
N LEU A 8 -41.66 22.84 10.99
CA LEU A 8 -40.93 21.66 10.51
C LEU A 8 -39.80 21.39 11.52
N THR A 9 -39.99 20.42 12.39
CA THR A 9 -38.91 19.84 13.20
C THR A 9 -38.10 18.88 12.35
N LEU A 10 -36.84 19.23 12.09
CA LEU A 10 -35.84 18.34 11.52
C LEU A 10 -35.37 17.39 12.63
N ALA A 11 -35.75 16.11 12.56
CA ALA A 11 -35.20 15.08 13.43
C ALA A 11 -33.78 14.75 12.94
N ALA A 12 -32.79 15.00 13.80
CA ALA A 12 -31.44 14.49 13.62
C ALA A 12 -31.48 12.96 13.83
N ALA A 13 -31.09 12.20 12.80
CA ALA A 13 -30.80 10.78 12.95
C ALA A 13 -29.49 10.67 13.76
N VAL A 14 -29.62 10.13 14.96
CA VAL A 14 -28.51 9.75 15.83
C VAL A 14 -27.86 8.52 15.19
N ALA A 15 -26.54 8.51 15.11
CA ALA A 15 -25.77 7.33 14.72
C ALA A 15 -26.06 6.22 15.73
N ASP A 16 -26.61 5.10 15.27
CA ASP A 16 -26.73 3.89 16.08
C ASP A 16 -25.32 3.38 16.39
N GLU A 17 -24.96 3.46 17.67
CA GLU A 17 -23.84 2.74 18.25
C GLU A 17 -24.05 1.24 18.00
N CYS A 18 -23.02 0.55 17.51
CA CYS A 18 -23.04 -0.89 17.30
C CYS A 18 -23.13 -1.61 18.66
N PRO A 19 -24.27 -2.25 19.03
CA PRO A 19 -24.38 -2.94 20.30
C PRO A 19 -23.86 -4.38 20.11
N LEU A 20 -22.70 -4.66 20.72
CA LEU A 20 -22.02 -5.96 20.71
C LEU A 20 -22.67 -7.04 21.62
N GLU A 21 -23.98 -7.00 21.87
CA GLU A 21 -24.67 -8.00 22.72
C GLU A 21 -25.51 -9.02 21.93
N GLY A 22 -25.45 -9.03 20.58
CA GLY A 22 -26.33 -9.84 19.74
C GLY A 22 -25.69 -11.01 18.96
N CYS A 23 -24.41 -11.34 19.19
CA CYS A 23 -23.71 -12.40 18.43
C CYS A 23 -23.84 -13.82 19.01
N GLU A 24 -24.73 -14.04 19.98
CA GLU A 24 -25.09 -15.39 20.45
C GLU A 24 -26.55 -15.69 20.11
N GLU A 25 -26.76 -16.83 19.45
CA GLU A 25 -28.03 -17.44 19.02
C GLU A 25 -28.63 -17.01 17.65
N ALA A 26 -28.14 -17.65 16.60
CA ALA A 26 -28.97 -18.04 15.46
C ALA A 26 -28.56 -19.43 14.95
N GLY A 27 -29.07 -20.46 15.62
CA GLY A 27 -28.99 -21.85 15.17
C GLY A 27 -29.96 -22.15 14.02
N LEU A 28 -29.50 -23.02 13.13
CA LEU A 28 -30.24 -23.89 12.21
C LEU A 28 -31.49 -23.33 11.51
N MET A 29 -31.37 -23.06 10.21
CA MET A 29 -32.38 -23.48 9.24
C MET A 29 -31.75 -24.11 8.00
N GLN A 30 -32.04 -25.40 7.81
CA GLN A 30 -31.79 -26.16 6.60
C GLN A 30 -32.63 -25.60 5.44
N LEU A 31 -32.05 -25.46 4.26
CA LEU A 31 -32.79 -25.41 3.00
C LEU A 31 -32.28 -26.50 2.05
N GLN A 32 -33.16 -27.48 1.84
CA GLN A 32 -33.04 -28.52 0.82
C GLN A 32 -33.45 -27.96 -0.56
N GLY A 33 -32.61 -28.21 -1.56
CA GLY A 33 -33.02 -28.67 -2.89
C GLY A 33 -33.47 -27.65 -3.93
N LYS A 34 -32.68 -27.54 -5.01
CA LYS A 34 -33.11 -28.01 -6.34
C LYS A 34 -31.91 -28.08 -7.31
N LYS A 35 -31.68 -29.27 -7.85
CA LYS A 35 -30.84 -29.53 -9.01
C LYS A 35 -31.65 -29.22 -10.27
N GLU A 36 -31.10 -28.43 -11.18
CA GLU A 36 -31.50 -28.46 -12.59
C GLU A 36 -30.24 -28.64 -13.44
N ASN A 37 -30.24 -29.73 -14.20
CA ASN A 37 -29.26 -30.05 -15.23
C ASN A 37 -29.55 -29.20 -16.47
N VAL A 38 -28.53 -28.55 -17.02
CA VAL A 38 -28.52 -28.20 -18.44
C VAL A 38 -27.24 -28.76 -19.05
N VAL A 39 -27.44 -29.71 -19.95
CA VAL A 39 -26.45 -30.26 -20.87
C VAL A 39 -26.40 -29.32 -22.07
N HIS A 40 -25.21 -28.86 -22.47
CA HIS A 40 -24.96 -28.61 -23.89
C HIS A 40 -23.55 -29.04 -24.31
N GLU A 41 -23.62 -29.84 -25.37
CA GLU A 41 -22.62 -30.42 -26.25
C GLU A 41 -21.34 -29.64 -26.53
N ALA A 42 -20.30 -30.43 -26.77
CA ALA A 42 -18.95 -30.04 -27.13
C ALA A 42 -18.84 -29.42 -28.52
N ASP A 43 -17.89 -28.49 -28.68
CA ASP A 43 -17.23 -28.27 -29.96
C ASP A 43 -15.72 -28.36 -29.77
N GLN A 44 -15.12 -29.35 -30.43
CA GLN A 44 -13.70 -29.64 -30.50
C GLN A 44 -13.20 -29.14 -31.85
N ASP A 45 -12.37 -28.10 -31.89
CA ASP A 45 -11.22 -28.07 -32.82
C ASP A 45 -10.29 -26.86 -32.61
N ARG A 46 -9.06 -27.12 -32.11
CA ARG A 46 -7.75 -26.69 -32.67
C ARG A 46 -6.62 -26.72 -31.64
N PRO A 47 -5.38 -27.01 -32.09
CA PRO A 47 -4.39 -27.72 -31.27
C PRO A 47 -3.62 -26.82 -30.32
N ARG A 48 -3.51 -27.27 -29.06
CA ARG A 48 -2.52 -26.80 -28.09
C ARG A 48 -1.13 -27.28 -28.53
N ARG A 49 -0.22 -26.34 -28.79
CA ARG A 49 1.21 -26.65 -28.93
C ARG A 49 1.78 -26.94 -27.54
N ASP A 50 2.04 -28.21 -27.34
CA ASP A 50 2.86 -28.74 -26.27
C ASP A 50 4.30 -28.25 -26.43
N ARG A 51 4.85 -27.64 -25.36
CA ARG A 51 6.29 -27.47 -25.14
C ARG A 51 6.53 -27.27 -23.65
N ARG A 52 6.36 -28.36 -22.90
CA ARG A 52 7.23 -28.61 -21.75
C ARG A 52 8.38 -29.49 -22.23
N ASP A 53 9.58 -28.96 -22.09
CA ASP A 53 10.82 -29.62 -21.65
C ASP A 53 12.06 -29.09 -22.40
N SER A 54 13.17 -28.99 -21.67
CA SER A 54 14.46 -28.37 -21.97
C SER A 54 14.54 -26.83 -21.80
N ARG A 55 14.85 -26.42 -20.57
CA ARG A 55 15.92 -25.44 -20.24
C ARG A 55 16.11 -25.34 -18.72
N TYR A 56 16.33 -26.49 -18.10
CA TYR A 56 17.23 -26.60 -16.96
C TYR A 56 18.61 -26.89 -17.59
N GLU A 57 19.67 -26.24 -17.12
CA GLU A 57 21.02 -26.15 -17.74
C GLU A 57 21.20 -25.06 -18.82
N SER A 58 21.39 -23.82 -18.37
CA SER A 58 22.35 -22.89 -19.02
C SER A 58 22.51 -21.62 -18.16
N TYR A 59 22.99 -21.75 -16.92
CA TYR A 59 23.55 -20.62 -16.18
C TYR A 59 24.79 -21.04 -15.37
N HIS A 60 25.73 -21.71 -16.05
CA HIS A 60 27.10 -21.86 -15.59
C HIS A 60 28.07 -21.66 -16.76
N HIS A 61 28.13 -20.45 -17.29
CA HIS A 61 29.31 -19.97 -18.01
C HIS A 61 29.26 -18.46 -18.21
N TYR A 62 29.79 -17.70 -17.24
CA TYR A 62 30.49 -16.43 -17.48
C TYR A 62 31.41 -16.16 -16.27
N LYS A 63 32.46 -16.98 -16.16
CA LYS A 63 33.70 -16.55 -15.51
C LYS A 63 34.77 -16.53 -16.58
N GLN A 64 35.21 -15.33 -16.91
CA GLN A 64 36.57 -14.93 -17.26
C GLN A 64 36.50 -13.74 -18.22
N TYR A 65 36.51 -12.53 -17.66
CA TYR A 65 37.22 -11.45 -18.32
C TYR A 65 38.17 -10.77 -17.33
N SER A 66 39.41 -10.79 -17.79
CA SER A 66 40.67 -10.29 -17.27
C SER A 66 40.65 -8.85 -16.77
N TYR A 67 41.40 -8.64 -15.70
CA TYR A 67 41.89 -7.35 -15.20
C TYR A 67 42.49 -6.48 -16.33
N GLY A 68 41.94 -5.27 -16.49
CA GLY A 68 42.54 -4.14 -17.20
C GLY A 68 42.99 -3.05 -16.20
N PRO A 69 43.92 -2.17 -16.59
CA PRO A 69 44.94 -1.64 -15.69
C PRO A 69 44.46 -0.57 -14.71
N SER A 70 45.14 -0.55 -13.56
CA SER A 70 45.01 0.41 -12.46
C SER A 70 45.05 1.88 -12.90
N PRO A 71 44.35 2.78 -12.20
CA PRO A 71 44.43 4.22 -12.44
C PRO A 71 45.84 4.76 -12.15
N PRO A 72 46.27 5.85 -12.82
CA PRO A 72 47.63 6.37 -12.68
C PRO A 72 47.88 6.91 -11.27
N THR A 73 49.03 6.51 -10.74
CA THR A 73 49.60 6.93 -9.47
C THR A 73 49.64 8.46 -9.35
N ARG A 74 48.89 9.01 -8.41
CA ARG A 74 49.01 10.42 -8.01
C ARG A 74 50.40 10.62 -7.42
N GLN A 75 51.21 11.46 -8.06
CA GLN A 75 52.54 11.82 -7.59
C GLN A 75 52.45 12.37 -6.16
N SER A 76 53.28 11.81 -5.29
CA SER A 76 53.52 12.24 -3.92
C SER A 76 54.13 13.64 -3.92
N THR A 77 53.29 14.66 -3.73
CA THR A 77 53.76 15.96 -3.25
C THR A 77 53.92 15.86 -1.73
N THR A 78 55.15 16.08 -1.27
CA THR A 78 55.52 16.14 0.15
C THR A 78 54.70 17.22 0.84
N SER A 79 53.79 16.81 1.73
CA SER A 79 53.10 17.70 2.65
C SER A 79 54.04 18.09 3.80
N GLU A 80 54.21 19.39 4.02
CA GLU A 80 54.66 19.95 5.31
C GLU A 80 53.78 19.44 6.46
N PRO A 81 54.30 19.32 7.70
CA PRO A 81 53.52 18.82 8.81
C PRO A 81 52.39 19.77 9.18
N ALA A 82 51.16 19.22 9.25
CA ALA A 82 49.96 19.94 9.64
C ALA A 82 49.99 20.32 11.14
N ASP A 83 49.59 21.55 11.40
CA ASP A 83 49.27 22.13 12.71
C ASP A 83 48.19 21.28 13.43
N PRO A 84 48.38 20.84 14.69
CA PRO A 84 47.48 19.90 15.36
C PRO A 84 46.18 20.52 15.92
N SER A 85 45.73 21.69 15.48
CA SER A 85 44.62 22.42 16.14
C SER A 85 43.29 22.54 15.38
N THR A 86 43.02 21.76 14.34
CA THR A 86 41.73 21.87 13.63
C THR A 86 40.82 20.67 13.89
N THR A 87 40.10 20.71 15.02
CA THR A 87 38.91 19.87 15.22
C THR A 87 37.80 20.40 14.31
N THR A 88 37.61 19.81 13.14
CA THR A 88 36.49 20.14 12.25
C THR A 88 35.18 19.68 12.89
N ALA A 89 34.46 20.62 13.51
CA ALA A 89 33.10 20.40 13.98
C ALA A 89 32.19 20.04 12.79
N THR A 90 31.47 18.93 12.89
CA THR A 90 30.42 18.57 11.93
C THR A 90 29.35 19.66 11.92
N PRO A 91 28.94 20.18 10.74
CA PRO A 91 27.89 21.19 10.67
C PRO A 91 26.59 20.65 11.27
N ALA A 92 25.88 21.50 12.01
CA ALA A 92 24.58 21.17 12.57
C ALA A 92 23.59 20.77 11.46
N PRO A 93 22.67 19.82 11.71
CA PRO A 93 21.66 19.45 10.74
C PRO A 93 20.79 20.66 10.38
N PRO A 94 20.27 20.72 9.13
CA PRO A 94 19.36 21.77 8.74
C PRO A 94 18.11 21.77 9.64
N PRO A 95 17.49 22.95 9.86
CA PRO A 95 16.26 23.03 10.64
C PRO A 95 15.14 22.20 10.00
N PRO A 96 14.19 21.69 10.81
CA PRO A 96 13.04 20.94 10.30
C PRO A 96 12.21 21.81 9.34
N LEU A 97 11.68 21.20 8.27
CA LEU A 97 10.83 21.88 7.30
C LEU A 97 9.48 22.19 7.93
N LYS A 98 9.12 23.48 7.98
CA LYS A 98 7.79 23.90 8.43
C LYS A 98 6.73 23.63 7.37
N CYS A 99 5.53 23.35 7.84
CA CYS A 99 4.42 23.06 6.94
C CYS A 99 3.92 24.24 6.11
N GLU A 100 4.14 25.48 6.54
CA GLU A 100 3.84 26.68 5.72
C GLU A 100 4.69 26.74 4.44
N ASP A 101 5.90 26.18 4.46
CA ASP A 101 6.87 26.22 3.35
C ASP A 101 6.86 24.95 2.49
N ALA A 102 6.27 23.86 2.97
CA ALA A 102 6.29 22.55 2.31
C ALA A 102 5.29 22.44 1.14
N GLU A 103 5.34 21.34 0.38
CA GLU A 103 4.21 20.89 -0.46
C GLU A 103 3.06 20.30 0.39
N PRO A 104 1.89 20.01 -0.21
CA PRO A 104 0.87 19.19 0.45
C PRO A 104 1.44 17.92 1.07
N GLN A 105 0.88 17.53 2.21
CA GLN A 105 1.37 16.39 2.99
C GLN A 105 0.42 15.20 2.94
N ALA A 106 0.96 14.04 3.33
CA ALA A 106 0.23 12.79 3.53
C ALA A 106 0.62 12.16 4.88
N PRO A 107 -0.21 11.29 5.49
CA PRO A 107 -1.47 10.81 4.94
C PRO A 107 -2.58 11.86 5.06
N ARG A 108 -3.59 11.78 4.20
CA ARG A 108 -4.73 12.73 4.19
C ARG A 108 -6.06 12.02 4.36
N ASN A 109 -7.10 12.81 4.62
CA ASN A 109 -8.47 12.39 4.39
C ASN A 109 -8.76 12.31 2.87
N VAL A 110 -9.15 11.14 2.38
CA VAL A 110 -9.52 10.84 0.99
C VAL A 110 -11.02 10.55 0.82
N SER A 111 -11.83 10.84 1.84
CA SER A 111 -13.29 10.75 1.79
C SER A 111 -13.85 11.55 0.62
N CYS A 112 -14.94 11.03 0.03
CA CYS A 112 -15.69 11.77 -0.98
C CYS A 112 -16.13 13.14 -0.42
N GLY A 113 -15.81 14.21 -1.14
CA GLY A 113 -16.16 15.58 -0.76
C GLY A 113 -15.21 16.27 0.22
N PHE A 114 -14.20 15.58 0.77
CA PHE A 114 -13.18 16.25 1.57
C PHE A 114 -12.29 17.15 0.70
N VAL A 115 -12.10 18.39 1.13
CA VAL A 115 -11.31 19.40 0.41
C VAL A 115 -10.18 19.89 1.32
N GLY A 116 -8.93 19.70 0.87
CA GLY A 116 -7.77 20.33 1.50
C GLY A 116 -7.63 21.80 1.08
N GLU A 117 -6.67 22.50 1.66
CA GLU A 117 -6.44 23.93 1.41
C GLU A 117 -5.12 24.18 0.68
N LYS A 118 -4.18 23.23 0.75
CA LYS A 118 -2.83 23.40 0.23
C LYS A 118 -2.76 23.12 -1.26
N LYS A 119 -2.39 24.14 -2.05
CA LYS A 119 -2.27 24.00 -3.51
C LYS A 119 -0.95 23.33 -3.86
N ALA A 120 -1.01 22.17 -4.52
CA ALA A 120 0.16 21.52 -5.09
C ALA A 120 0.75 22.36 -6.24
N ARG A 121 2.08 22.42 -6.35
CA ARG A 121 2.76 23.08 -7.48
C ARG A 121 2.57 22.32 -8.80
N VAL A 122 2.36 21.01 -8.74
CA VAL A 122 2.19 20.14 -9.90
C VAL A 122 0.90 19.33 -9.80
N LYS A 123 0.35 18.96 -10.95
CA LYS A 123 -0.73 17.96 -11.01
C LYS A 123 -0.13 16.57 -10.71
N PRO A 124 -0.81 15.72 -9.91
CA PRO A 124 -0.38 14.34 -9.74
C PRO A 124 -0.35 13.60 -11.08
N LEU A 125 0.54 12.63 -11.18
CA LEU A 125 0.67 11.78 -12.37
C LEU A 125 -0.57 10.89 -12.54
N ASP A 126 -0.91 10.58 -13.79
CA ASP A 126 -1.98 9.65 -14.15
C ASP A 126 -1.53 8.19 -13.90
N SER A 127 -2.48 7.27 -13.68
CA SER A 127 -2.22 5.86 -13.33
C SER A 127 -1.28 5.14 -14.30
N ASP A 128 -1.41 5.40 -15.61
CA ASP A 128 -0.58 4.83 -16.68
C ASP A 128 0.88 5.30 -16.63
N SER A 129 1.20 6.31 -15.82
CA SER A 129 2.58 6.79 -15.66
C SER A 129 3.46 5.78 -14.93
N VAL A 130 2.89 4.86 -14.16
CA VAL A 130 3.62 3.92 -13.30
C VAL A 130 4.60 3.04 -14.09
N ILE A 131 4.28 2.71 -15.34
CA ILE A 131 5.13 1.87 -16.22
C ILE A 131 6.49 2.50 -16.52
N LYS A 132 6.65 3.81 -16.26
CA LYS A 132 7.91 4.56 -16.47
C LYS A 132 8.78 4.58 -15.20
N PHE A 133 8.33 3.93 -14.14
CA PHE A 133 8.98 3.90 -12.83
C PHE A 133 9.39 2.47 -12.50
N ILE A 134 10.27 2.35 -11.51
CA ILE A 134 10.72 1.07 -11.00
C ILE A 134 10.02 0.86 -9.65
N GLN A 135 9.31 -0.25 -9.47
CA GLN A 135 8.81 -0.66 -8.16
C GLN A 135 10.00 -1.01 -7.28
N CYS A 136 10.23 -0.20 -6.25
CA CYS A 136 11.39 -0.33 -5.37
C CYS A 136 11.06 -0.92 -4.00
N ASN A 137 9.77 -1.02 -3.66
CA ASN A 137 9.34 -1.56 -2.38
C ASN A 137 7.86 -1.97 -2.39
N LEU A 138 7.52 -2.92 -1.52
CA LEU A 138 6.18 -3.13 -1.00
C LEU A 138 6.31 -3.16 0.52
N HIS A 139 5.50 -2.37 1.22
CA HIS A 139 5.36 -2.45 2.66
C HIS A 139 3.89 -2.23 3.04
N PHE A 140 3.58 -2.43 4.31
CA PHE A 140 2.25 -2.22 4.82
C PHE A 140 2.27 -1.63 6.23
N HIS A 141 1.21 -0.90 6.55
CA HIS A 141 0.99 -0.27 7.85
C HIS A 141 -0.07 -1.03 8.65
N LEU A 142 0.00 -0.97 9.98
CA LEU A 142 -1.12 -1.41 10.81
C LEU A 142 -2.21 -0.33 10.79
N GLY A 143 -3.40 -0.70 10.34
CA GLY A 143 -4.46 0.25 9.99
C GLY A 143 -4.15 1.02 8.71
N ALA A 144 -5.13 1.79 8.25
CA ALA A 144 -5.01 2.77 7.20
C ALA A 144 -4.38 4.06 7.73
N GLU A 145 -3.28 4.48 7.10
CA GLU A 145 -2.71 5.79 7.35
C GLU A 145 -3.66 6.88 6.86
N HIS A 146 -4.30 6.64 5.71
CA HIS A 146 -5.31 7.51 5.16
C HIS A 146 -6.65 7.34 5.89
N LEU A 147 -7.52 8.35 5.79
CA LEU A 147 -8.89 8.27 6.29
C LEU A 147 -9.88 8.32 5.12
N SER A 148 -10.85 7.41 5.10
CA SER A 148 -12.00 7.45 4.21
C SER A 148 -13.26 7.18 5.03
N ALA A 149 -14.10 8.20 5.17
CA ALA A 149 -15.30 8.17 5.99
C ALA A 149 -16.30 7.11 5.47
N GLY A 150 -16.80 6.30 6.39
CA GLY A 150 -17.65 5.14 6.14
C GLY A 150 -16.92 3.91 5.59
N GLU A 151 -15.60 3.97 5.44
CA GLU A 151 -14.80 2.87 4.87
C GLU A 151 -13.71 2.47 5.88
N TYR A 152 -12.63 3.25 5.97
CA TYR A 152 -11.54 3.08 6.94
C TYR A 152 -11.43 4.34 7.80
N ASP A 153 -12.29 4.44 8.81
CA ASP A 153 -12.40 5.60 9.68
C ASP A 153 -12.55 5.25 11.17
N LEU A 154 -12.56 3.96 11.53
CA LEU A 154 -12.62 3.51 12.91
C LEU A 154 -11.28 3.72 13.63
N ASP A 155 -11.32 4.18 14.87
CA ASP A 155 -10.13 4.48 15.69
C ASP A 155 -9.53 3.25 16.39
N SER A 156 -10.21 2.12 16.34
CA SER A 156 -9.79 0.92 17.05
C SER A 156 -9.89 -0.30 16.15
N PRO A 157 -8.96 -1.26 16.30
CA PRO A 157 -9.10 -2.54 15.64
C PRO A 157 -10.38 -3.24 16.12
N PRO A 158 -10.88 -4.22 15.37
CA PRO A 158 -11.94 -5.08 15.87
C PRO A 158 -11.59 -5.69 17.23
N PRO A 159 -12.58 -5.94 18.11
CA PRO A 159 -12.33 -6.56 19.41
C PRO A 159 -11.55 -7.86 19.28
N GLY A 160 -10.53 -8.05 20.12
CA GLY A 160 -9.73 -9.28 20.16
C GLY A 160 -8.56 -9.33 19.18
N THR A 161 -8.37 -8.31 18.33
CA THR A 161 -7.25 -8.24 17.37
C THR A 161 -6.19 -7.19 17.74
N GLU A 162 -6.28 -6.62 18.96
CA GLU A 162 -5.49 -5.47 19.41
C GLU A 162 -3.98 -5.73 19.56
N LYS A 163 -3.55 -7.00 19.61
CA LYS A 163 -2.18 -7.39 19.96
C LYS A 163 -1.22 -7.57 18.78
N ALA A 164 -1.67 -7.32 17.55
CA ALA A 164 -0.89 -7.69 16.37
C ALA A 164 0.50 -7.04 16.35
N SER A 165 0.65 -5.78 16.77
CA SER A 165 1.94 -5.06 16.75
C SER A 165 2.03 -4.00 17.85
N THR A 166 3.24 -3.54 18.15
CA THR A 166 3.52 -2.44 19.10
C THR A 166 3.60 -1.07 18.41
N VAL A 167 3.41 -1.01 17.09
CA VAL A 167 3.42 0.24 16.33
C VAL A 167 2.09 0.98 16.51
N THR A 168 2.13 2.31 16.38
CA THR A 168 0.91 3.13 16.40
C THR A 168 -0.02 2.70 15.24
N PRO A 169 -1.26 2.29 15.51
CA PRO A 169 -2.19 1.92 14.46
C PRO A 169 -2.78 3.15 13.76
N GLY A 170 -3.24 2.95 12.53
CA GLY A 170 -4.04 3.90 11.77
C GLY A 170 -5.54 3.68 11.98
N LYS A 171 -6.33 3.99 10.94
CA LYS A 171 -7.78 3.77 10.90
C LYS A 171 -8.11 2.33 10.53
N PHE A 172 -9.26 1.83 10.96
CA PHE A 172 -9.69 0.47 10.67
C PHE A 172 -10.95 0.44 9.83
N CYS A 173 -11.03 -0.56 8.96
CA CYS A 173 -12.25 -0.97 8.29
C CYS A 173 -13.20 -1.64 9.29
N SER A 174 -14.50 -1.49 9.06
CA SER A 174 -15.49 -2.30 9.77
C SER A 174 -15.38 -3.78 9.37
N VAL A 175 -15.63 -4.67 10.33
CA VAL A 175 -15.76 -6.12 10.12
C VAL A 175 -17.17 -6.63 10.44
N CYS A 176 -18.15 -5.74 10.63
CA CYS A 176 -19.50 -6.12 11.06
C CYS A 176 -20.23 -6.99 10.02
N ASP A 177 -19.86 -6.87 8.74
CA ASP A 177 -20.37 -7.67 7.63
C ASP A 177 -19.55 -8.96 7.37
N ILE A 178 -18.48 -9.19 8.13
CA ILE A 178 -17.67 -10.40 8.02
C ILE A 178 -18.21 -11.49 8.95
N PRO A 179 -18.54 -12.69 8.42
CA PRO A 179 -18.98 -13.81 9.24
C PRO A 179 -17.92 -14.21 10.29
N PRO A 180 -18.31 -14.60 11.53
CA PRO A 180 -17.36 -14.97 12.58
C PRO A 180 -16.36 -16.06 12.17
N VAL A 181 -16.78 -17.04 11.36
CA VAL A 181 -15.89 -18.10 10.84
C VAL A 181 -14.72 -17.57 10.00
N GLN A 182 -14.88 -16.39 9.39
CA GLN A 182 -13.83 -15.72 8.63
C GLN A 182 -12.95 -14.81 9.50
N LEU A 183 -13.28 -14.64 10.78
CA LEU A 183 -12.47 -13.93 11.77
C LEU A 183 -11.65 -14.88 12.66
N GLU A 184 -11.79 -16.19 12.44
CA GLU A 184 -10.99 -17.20 13.14
C GLU A 184 -9.47 -17.00 12.88
N PRO A 185 -8.61 -17.24 13.88
CA PRO A 185 -7.17 -17.06 13.74
C PRO A 185 -6.58 -17.83 12.55
N TYR A 186 -5.54 -17.24 11.96
CA TYR A 186 -4.68 -17.88 10.96
C TYR A 186 -3.24 -17.80 11.47
N GLU A 187 -2.53 -18.92 11.38
CA GLU A 187 -1.11 -19.02 11.75
C GLU A 187 -0.26 -18.53 10.57
N PHE A 188 0.23 -17.30 10.66
CA PHE A 188 1.13 -16.72 9.66
C PHE A 188 2.54 -17.32 9.80
N GLU A 189 3.10 -17.84 8.72
CA GLU A 189 4.45 -18.40 8.66
C GLU A 189 5.49 -17.33 8.28
N TYR A 190 5.12 -16.40 7.40
CA TYR A 190 6.05 -15.43 6.80
C TYR A 190 5.81 -14.00 7.29
N CYS A 191 4.56 -13.56 7.33
CA CYS A 191 4.21 -12.27 7.90
C CYS A 191 4.42 -12.27 9.40
N LYS A 192 4.95 -11.18 9.94
CA LYS A 192 5.20 -11.00 11.37
C LYS A 192 4.29 -9.92 11.91
N ASN A 193 3.80 -10.12 13.14
CA ASN A 193 3.02 -9.11 13.84
C ASN A 193 1.74 -8.71 13.08
N VAL A 194 1.08 -9.70 12.50
CA VAL A 194 -0.19 -9.55 11.78
C VAL A 194 -1.24 -10.46 12.41
N SER A 195 -2.51 -10.15 12.16
CA SER A 195 -3.65 -10.88 12.71
C SER A 195 -4.85 -10.75 11.78
N VAL A 196 -5.66 -11.82 11.72
CA VAL A 196 -6.98 -11.81 11.09
C VAL A 196 -7.88 -10.79 11.79
N GLY A 197 -8.80 -10.20 11.05
CA GLY A 197 -9.71 -9.13 11.49
C GLY A 197 -9.13 -7.73 11.41
N ASN A 198 -7.81 -7.56 11.54
CA ASN A 198 -7.18 -6.24 11.42
C ASN A 198 -7.22 -5.69 9.99
N THR A 199 -7.07 -4.37 9.91
CA THR A 199 -6.86 -3.64 8.65
C THR A 199 -5.38 -3.35 8.46
N TYR A 200 -4.89 -3.46 7.22
CA TYR A 200 -3.55 -3.03 6.83
C TYR A 200 -3.62 -2.24 5.54
N GLU A 201 -2.89 -1.12 5.48
CA GLU A 201 -2.72 -0.34 4.26
C GLU A 201 -1.40 -0.70 3.59
N PHE A 202 -1.50 -1.23 2.38
CA PHE A 202 -0.39 -1.68 1.56
C PHE A 202 0.07 -0.56 0.63
N HIS A 203 1.38 -0.36 0.54
CA HIS A 203 2.03 0.65 -0.28
C HIS A 203 2.97 0.00 -1.28
N TRP A 204 2.58 0.03 -2.56
CA TRP A 204 3.49 -0.27 -3.67
C TRP A 204 4.21 1.01 -4.05
N VAL A 205 5.53 1.05 -3.85
CA VAL A 205 6.34 2.24 -4.03
C VAL A 205 7.08 2.16 -5.36
N PHE A 206 6.88 3.16 -6.21
CA PHE A 206 7.53 3.28 -7.51
C PHE A 206 8.35 4.55 -7.56
N SER A 207 9.60 4.46 -8.00
CA SER A 207 10.52 5.61 -8.01
C SER A 207 11.40 5.67 -9.25
N THR A 208 11.64 6.89 -9.75
CA THR A 208 12.70 7.13 -10.75
C THR A 208 14.10 7.01 -10.14
N GLY A 209 14.21 7.12 -8.81
CA GLY A 209 15.46 6.97 -8.05
C GLY A 209 15.75 5.58 -7.54
N ALA A 210 14.89 4.59 -7.85
CA ALA A 210 15.08 3.20 -7.44
C ALA A 210 16.39 2.59 -7.96
N PRO A 211 16.92 1.52 -7.32
CA PRO A 211 18.02 0.72 -7.84
C PRO A 211 17.71 0.10 -9.20
N LEU A 212 18.76 -0.22 -9.98
CA LEU A 212 18.67 -0.90 -11.26
C LEU A 212 18.98 -2.41 -11.15
N VAL A 213 18.56 -3.05 -10.06
CA VAL A 213 18.88 -4.45 -9.75
C VAL A 213 17.62 -5.28 -9.90
N GLY A 214 17.68 -6.45 -10.56
CA GLY A 214 16.53 -7.33 -10.69
C GLY A 214 15.46 -6.86 -11.68
N LEU A 215 15.81 -5.93 -12.59
CA LEU A 215 14.88 -5.40 -13.59
C LEU A 215 14.31 -6.51 -14.46
N ARG A 216 12.99 -6.50 -14.64
CA ARG A 216 12.23 -7.41 -15.52
C ARG A 216 12.18 -6.85 -16.94
N ASP A 217 11.73 -7.68 -17.88
CA ASP A 217 11.48 -7.29 -19.27
C ASP A 217 10.47 -6.12 -19.36
N ASP A 218 10.63 -5.26 -20.36
CA ASP A 218 9.80 -4.07 -20.55
C ASP A 218 8.32 -4.43 -20.81
N GLY A 219 7.38 -3.79 -20.10
CA GLY A 219 5.93 -3.89 -20.36
C GLY A 219 5.05 -4.32 -19.17
N GLU A 220 5.65 -4.80 -18.08
CA GLU A 220 4.94 -5.06 -16.80
C GLU A 220 4.69 -3.76 -16.03
N GLU A 221 3.76 -3.78 -15.05
CA GLU A 221 3.48 -2.62 -14.19
C GLU A 221 4.72 -2.27 -13.34
N GLY A 222 5.53 -1.34 -13.86
CA GLY A 222 6.80 -0.97 -13.25
C GLY A 222 7.88 -2.05 -13.43
N GLN A 223 9.12 -1.62 -13.60
CA GLN A 223 10.26 -2.55 -13.55
C GLN A 223 10.55 -2.91 -12.08
N LEU A 224 10.93 -4.13 -11.75
CA LEU A 224 11.26 -4.47 -10.35
C LEU A 224 12.70 -4.07 -10.01
N GLY A 225 12.84 -3.25 -8.97
CA GLY A 225 14.11 -2.84 -8.38
C GLY A 225 14.03 -2.88 -6.87
N ILE A 226 13.45 -3.96 -6.35
CA ILE A 226 12.99 -4.04 -4.97
C ILE A 226 14.18 -4.08 -4.00
N THR A 227 14.06 -3.30 -2.93
CA THR A 227 14.98 -3.30 -1.80
C THR A 227 14.22 -3.29 -0.49
N ASP A 228 14.86 -3.87 0.53
CA ASP A 228 14.37 -3.84 1.90
C ASP A 228 14.39 -2.42 2.49
N GLY A 229 13.32 -2.09 3.22
CA GLY A 229 13.15 -0.82 3.90
C GLY A 229 12.81 0.36 2.97
N LEU A 230 12.48 1.49 3.61
CA LEU A 230 11.92 2.67 2.93
C LEU A 230 12.93 3.49 2.11
N GLY A 231 14.22 3.14 2.17
CA GLY A 231 15.31 3.90 1.54
C GLY A 231 15.45 3.71 0.03
N GLY A 232 14.88 2.62 -0.52
CA GLY A 232 15.03 2.25 -1.93
C GLY A 232 14.61 3.34 -2.91
N ALA A 233 13.61 4.15 -2.57
CA ALA A 233 13.11 5.21 -3.45
C ALA A 233 14.14 6.30 -3.77
N LEU A 234 15.15 6.51 -2.92
CA LEU A 234 16.14 7.58 -3.05
C LEU A 234 17.53 7.08 -3.54
N ASN A 235 17.64 5.80 -3.90
CA ASN A 235 18.94 5.13 -4.09
C ASN A 235 19.89 5.83 -5.08
N ARG A 236 19.36 6.33 -6.20
CA ARG A 236 20.16 6.94 -7.28
C ARG A 236 20.07 8.47 -7.35
N THR A 237 19.14 9.08 -6.61
CA THR A 237 18.95 10.54 -6.60
C THR A 237 18.23 10.98 -5.34
N ASN A 238 18.62 12.15 -4.83
CA ASN A 238 17.96 12.80 -3.69
C ASN A 238 16.68 13.57 -4.09
N ASN A 239 16.35 13.63 -5.38
CA ASN A 239 15.13 14.27 -5.89
C ASN A 239 14.40 13.38 -6.91
N PRO A 240 13.94 12.18 -6.50
CA PRO A 240 13.18 11.32 -7.40
C PRO A 240 11.74 11.80 -7.53
N LYS A 241 11.11 11.38 -8.64
CA LYS A 241 9.65 11.30 -8.66
C LYS A 241 9.26 9.99 -8.01
N VAL A 242 8.28 10.04 -7.11
CA VAL A 242 7.74 8.86 -6.42
C VAL A 242 6.24 8.77 -6.67
N ILE A 243 5.77 7.58 -6.99
CA ILE A 243 4.35 7.20 -6.99
C ILE A 243 4.17 6.14 -5.91
N VAL A 244 3.15 6.29 -5.06
CA VAL A 244 2.73 5.23 -4.13
C VAL A 244 1.29 4.87 -4.44
N ARG A 245 1.05 3.59 -4.72
CA ARG A 245 -0.29 3.01 -4.78
C ARG A 245 -0.64 2.50 -3.38
N GLY A 246 -1.72 3.00 -2.81
CA GLY A 246 -2.17 2.69 -1.45
C GLY A 246 -3.53 2.00 -1.46
N GLN A 247 -3.66 0.93 -0.68
CA GLN A 247 -4.91 0.17 -0.57
C GLN A 247 -5.05 -0.42 0.84
N ALA A 248 -6.16 -0.11 1.50
CA ALA A 248 -6.47 -0.56 2.85
C ALA A 248 -7.37 -1.80 2.81
N CYS A 249 -6.84 -2.96 3.23
CA CYS A 249 -7.61 -4.20 3.29
C CYS A 249 -7.81 -4.67 4.73
N ARG A 250 -9.02 -5.15 5.02
CA ARG A 250 -9.27 -6.03 6.16
C ARG A 250 -8.83 -7.45 5.83
N ILE A 251 -8.19 -8.11 6.79
CA ILE A 251 -7.68 -9.48 6.62
C ILE A 251 -8.70 -10.46 7.15
N ILE A 252 -9.09 -11.44 6.34
CA ILE A 252 -10.02 -12.51 6.72
C ILE A 252 -9.35 -13.87 6.58
N ASN A 253 -9.77 -14.84 7.38
CA ASN A 253 -9.41 -16.23 7.16
C ASN A 253 -10.36 -16.86 6.15
N ASN A 254 -9.83 -17.39 5.05
CA ASN A 254 -10.61 -18.15 4.09
C ASN A 254 -10.24 -19.62 4.11
N ALA A 255 -10.94 -20.40 4.95
CA ALA A 255 -10.72 -21.84 5.10
C ALA A 255 -10.87 -22.66 3.80
N SER A 256 -11.47 -22.10 2.74
CA SER A 256 -11.55 -22.78 1.43
C SER A 256 -10.20 -22.80 0.68
N LEU A 257 -9.28 -21.90 1.04
CA LEU A 257 -7.89 -21.82 0.53
C LEU A 257 -6.98 -22.78 1.32
N ASP A 258 -7.34 -24.05 1.29
CA ASP A 258 -6.72 -25.16 2.05
C ASP A 258 -5.54 -25.84 1.33
N THR A 259 -5.18 -25.36 0.14
CA THR A 259 -4.10 -25.92 -0.68
C THR A 259 -3.32 -24.82 -1.38
N GLU A 260 -2.02 -25.02 -1.59
CA GLU A 260 -1.15 -24.08 -2.29
C GLU A 260 -1.72 -23.64 -3.65
N ALA A 261 -2.27 -24.56 -4.42
CA ALA A 261 -2.84 -24.23 -5.74
C ALA A 261 -4.00 -23.24 -5.66
N LYS A 262 -4.83 -23.31 -4.60
CA LYS A 262 -5.93 -22.35 -4.38
C LYS A 262 -5.40 -21.02 -3.87
N ILE A 263 -4.39 -21.05 -2.99
CA ILE A 263 -3.74 -19.83 -2.49
C ILE A 263 -3.07 -19.07 -3.64
N GLU A 264 -2.32 -19.75 -4.51
CA GLU A 264 -1.70 -19.15 -5.69
C GLU A 264 -2.73 -18.55 -6.66
N ALA A 265 -3.91 -19.18 -6.79
CA ALA A 265 -5.00 -18.64 -7.61
C ALA A 265 -5.64 -17.39 -7.00
N ASP A 266 -5.73 -17.28 -5.67
CA ASP A 266 -6.26 -16.12 -4.95
C ASP A 266 -5.24 -14.96 -4.83
N TYR A 267 -3.96 -15.30 -4.69
CA TYR A 267 -2.85 -14.36 -4.51
C TYR A 267 -2.75 -13.37 -5.68
N ALA A 268 -2.96 -13.83 -6.91
CA ALA A 268 -2.95 -13.00 -8.13
C ALA A 268 -1.74 -12.03 -8.21
N ASP A 269 -0.56 -12.49 -7.77
CA ASP A 269 0.68 -11.73 -7.69
C ASP A 269 0.61 -10.36 -6.96
N PHE A 270 0.02 -10.35 -5.76
CA PHE A 270 -0.15 -9.15 -4.94
C PHE A 270 1.16 -8.38 -4.63
N LEU A 271 2.34 -9.00 -4.76
CA LEU A 271 3.62 -8.29 -4.64
C LEU A 271 3.79 -7.23 -5.74
N THR A 272 3.39 -7.53 -6.97
CA THR A 272 3.63 -6.67 -8.14
C THR A 272 2.36 -6.12 -8.77
N GLN A 273 1.21 -6.73 -8.48
CA GLN A 273 -0.08 -6.35 -9.04
C GLN A 273 -0.92 -5.63 -7.99
N TRP A 274 -1.11 -4.33 -8.20
CA TRP A 274 -2.13 -3.59 -7.46
C TRP A 274 -3.52 -4.00 -7.91
N ARG A 275 -4.40 -4.35 -6.97
CA ARG A 275 -5.83 -4.55 -7.25
C ARG A 275 -6.49 -3.21 -7.53
N THR A 276 -6.46 -2.81 -8.80
CA THR A 276 -6.95 -1.51 -9.25
C THR A 276 -8.39 -1.28 -8.76
N PRO A 277 -8.64 -0.17 -8.03
CA PRO A 277 -9.98 0.16 -7.56
C PRO A 277 -10.97 0.29 -8.71
N PRO A 278 -12.25 -0.08 -8.54
CA PRO A 278 -13.28 0.18 -9.53
C PRO A 278 -13.35 1.67 -9.90
N ALA A 279 -13.83 1.97 -11.11
CA ALA A 279 -13.96 3.35 -11.56
C ALA A 279 -14.78 4.20 -10.56
N GLY A 280 -14.23 5.35 -10.16
CA GLY A 280 -14.83 6.23 -9.15
C GLY A 280 -14.54 5.87 -7.70
N GLN A 281 -13.83 4.76 -7.43
CA GLN A 281 -13.43 4.32 -6.08
C GLN A 281 -11.92 4.49 -5.84
N GLY A 282 -11.25 5.29 -6.67
CA GLY A 282 -9.86 5.64 -6.48
C GLY A 282 -9.61 7.12 -6.72
N VAL A 283 -8.69 7.69 -5.96
CA VAL A 283 -8.24 9.07 -6.12
C VAL A 283 -6.73 9.15 -6.26
N ARG A 284 -6.25 10.24 -6.85
CA ARG A 284 -4.84 10.58 -6.91
C ARG A 284 -4.59 12.02 -6.53
N TYR A 285 -3.49 12.27 -5.81
CA TYR A 285 -3.15 13.58 -5.29
C TYR A 285 -1.64 13.71 -5.02
N MET A 286 -1.16 14.94 -4.93
CA MET A 286 0.21 15.21 -4.45
C MET A 286 0.21 15.25 -2.94
N GLY A 287 1.07 14.48 -2.29
CA GLY A 287 1.29 14.48 -0.85
C GLY A 287 2.78 14.36 -0.54
N SER A 288 3.10 13.75 0.59
CA SER A 288 4.48 13.55 1.02
C SER A 288 4.72 12.14 1.56
N THR A 289 5.92 11.84 2.06
CA THR A 289 6.14 10.63 2.85
C THR A 289 5.49 10.73 4.23
N THR A 290 5.05 9.59 4.78
CA THR A 290 4.16 9.52 5.95
C THR A 290 4.87 9.24 7.28
N GLY A 291 6.21 9.24 7.31
CA GLY A 291 7.00 8.88 8.49
C GLY A 291 6.52 9.53 9.80
N ASP A 292 6.63 8.77 10.90
CA ASP A 292 6.18 9.11 12.25
C ASP A 292 6.79 10.41 12.83
N ALA A 293 7.95 10.83 12.34
CA ALA A 293 8.59 12.08 12.70
C ALA A 293 7.87 13.33 12.14
N PHE A 294 6.93 13.19 11.20
CA PHE A 294 6.21 14.30 10.57
C PHE A 294 4.81 14.49 11.15
N ASN A 295 4.35 15.74 11.19
CA ASN A 295 3.04 16.13 11.70
C ASN A 295 2.55 17.44 11.02
N ASP A 296 1.53 18.09 11.58
CA ASP A 296 0.99 19.35 11.03
C ASP A 296 1.88 20.58 11.26
N GLU A 297 3.00 20.43 11.99
CA GLU A 297 4.00 21.48 12.25
C GLU A 297 5.33 21.21 11.51
N VAL A 298 5.80 19.96 11.60
CA VAL A 298 7.04 19.48 10.96
C VAL A 298 6.68 18.60 9.77
N CYS A 299 6.92 19.13 8.57
CA CYS A 299 6.52 18.52 7.32
C CYS A 299 7.64 17.71 6.66
N SER A 300 7.24 16.67 5.91
CA SER A 300 8.17 15.91 5.09
C SER A 300 8.64 16.74 3.88
N PRO A 301 9.95 16.72 3.57
CA PRO A 301 10.49 17.39 2.39
C PRO A 301 10.32 16.57 1.09
N ILE A 302 9.85 15.32 1.17
CA ILE A 302 9.78 14.42 0.01
C ILE A 302 8.34 14.40 -0.52
N GLU A 303 8.17 14.89 -1.75
CA GLU A 303 6.90 14.87 -2.48
C GLU A 303 6.58 13.47 -3.02
N VAL A 304 5.32 13.06 -2.88
CA VAL A 304 4.84 11.74 -3.33
C VAL A 304 3.55 11.91 -4.13
N ASN A 305 3.45 11.22 -5.27
CA ASN A 305 2.21 11.07 -6.03
C ASN A 305 1.43 9.88 -5.44
N TRP A 306 0.41 10.17 -4.66
CA TRP A 306 -0.41 9.14 -4.03
C TRP A 306 -1.57 8.74 -4.95
N HIS A 307 -1.74 7.43 -5.13
CA HIS A 307 -2.83 6.77 -5.85
C HIS A 307 -3.55 5.89 -4.84
N MET A 308 -4.73 6.30 -4.35
CA MET A 308 -5.41 5.65 -3.23
C MET A 308 -6.70 4.99 -3.66
N ASP A 309 -6.90 3.76 -3.22
CA ASP A 309 -8.23 3.15 -3.10
C ASP A 309 -9.02 3.87 -1.98
N THR A 310 -10.23 4.32 -2.28
CA THR A 310 -11.09 5.00 -1.29
C THR A 310 -12.01 4.04 -0.55
N LYS A 311 -11.98 2.74 -0.89
CA LYS A 311 -12.79 1.68 -0.30
C LYS A 311 -11.96 0.69 0.47
N CYS A 312 -12.57 0.06 1.47
CA CYS A 312 -11.96 -1.08 2.12
C CYS A 312 -12.01 -2.30 1.21
N CYS A 313 -10.85 -2.87 0.90
CA CYS A 313 -10.78 -4.20 0.28
C CYS A 313 -10.80 -5.30 1.34
N THR A 314 -10.95 -6.54 0.86
CA THR A 314 -10.80 -7.74 1.69
C THR A 314 -9.68 -8.60 1.09
N LEU A 315 -8.77 -9.05 1.93
CA LEU A 315 -7.65 -9.92 1.55
C LEU A 315 -7.65 -11.16 2.46
N SER A 316 -7.43 -12.34 1.88
CA SER A 316 -7.30 -13.55 2.67
C SER A 316 -5.98 -13.56 3.43
N ALA A 317 -5.97 -14.07 4.66
CA ALA A 317 -4.77 -14.25 5.46
C ALA A 317 -3.73 -15.11 4.73
N GLN A 318 -4.22 -16.12 3.99
CA GLN A 318 -3.42 -16.98 3.13
C GLN A 318 -2.70 -16.19 2.02
N ALA A 319 -3.42 -15.35 1.27
CA ALA A 319 -2.80 -14.53 0.23
C ALA A 319 -1.84 -13.48 0.82
N PHE A 320 -2.16 -12.93 1.99
CA PHE A 320 -1.28 -12.00 2.67
C PHE A 320 0.02 -12.69 3.12
N ASP A 321 -0.06 -13.86 3.76
CA ASP A 321 1.13 -14.61 4.16
C ASP A 321 1.96 -15.07 2.95
N ARG A 322 1.29 -15.47 1.87
CA ARG A 322 1.94 -15.77 0.59
C ARG A 322 2.62 -14.55 -0.03
N THR A 323 2.08 -13.35 0.16
CA THR A 323 2.73 -12.08 -0.22
C THR A 323 4.00 -11.88 0.62
N CYS A 324 3.94 -12.06 1.94
CA CYS A 324 5.13 -11.98 2.79
C CYS A 324 6.18 -13.04 2.43
N LYS A 325 5.78 -14.22 1.98
CA LYS A 325 6.71 -15.20 1.40
C LYS A 325 7.39 -14.65 0.14
N ALA A 326 6.64 -14.07 -0.79
CA ALA A 326 7.22 -13.45 -2.00
C ALA A 326 8.19 -12.32 -1.64
N MET A 327 7.81 -11.46 -0.70
CA MET A 327 8.67 -10.41 -0.14
C MET A 327 9.92 -11.00 0.54
N TYR A 328 9.80 -12.12 1.25
CA TYR A 328 10.95 -12.81 1.80
C TYR A 328 11.89 -13.32 0.68
N ASP A 329 11.36 -13.88 -0.39
CA ASP A 329 12.18 -14.37 -1.49
C ASP A 329 12.91 -13.22 -2.22
N GLU A 330 12.29 -12.03 -2.31
CA GLU A 330 12.89 -10.79 -2.86
C GLU A 330 13.80 -10.02 -1.87
N GLY A 331 13.95 -10.50 -0.63
CA GLY A 331 14.89 -9.91 0.34
C GLY A 331 14.33 -8.81 1.26
N LEU A 332 13.02 -8.51 1.25
CA LEU A 332 12.40 -7.46 2.06
C LEU A 332 12.17 -7.91 3.51
N ARG A 333 13.23 -8.18 4.28
CA ARG A 333 13.14 -8.73 5.65
C ARG A 333 12.51 -7.76 6.65
N ASP A 334 12.80 -6.48 6.55
CA ASP A 334 12.29 -5.44 7.45
C ASP A 334 10.85 -5.03 7.14
N ASP A 335 10.36 -5.33 5.94
CA ASP A 335 8.98 -5.04 5.49
C ASP A 335 8.02 -6.23 5.66
N LEU A 336 8.46 -7.35 6.26
CA LEU A 336 7.58 -8.48 6.63
C LEU A 336 6.70 -8.21 7.86
N LYS A 337 6.75 -7.00 8.42
CA LYS A 337 6.00 -6.58 9.60
C LYS A 337 5.40 -5.19 9.36
N PRO A 338 4.26 -4.87 10.00
CA PRO A 338 3.61 -3.59 9.76
C PRO A 338 4.45 -2.43 10.27
N LYS A 339 4.44 -1.34 9.51
CA LYS A 339 4.91 -0.02 9.94
C LYS A 339 3.84 0.67 10.78
N GLY A 340 4.28 1.65 11.56
CA GLY A 340 3.38 2.51 12.32
C GLY A 340 2.72 3.53 11.41
N SER A 341 1.49 3.88 11.74
CA SER A 341 0.73 4.95 11.11
C SER A 341 0.82 6.23 11.95
N ARG A 342 0.33 7.33 11.37
CA ARG A 342 0.10 8.59 12.09
C ARG A 342 -1.26 9.19 11.74
N ALA A 343 -1.70 10.17 12.53
CA ALA A 343 -2.92 10.89 12.23
C ALA A 343 -2.85 11.56 10.84
N PRO A 344 -3.94 11.53 10.05
CA PRO A 344 -4.04 12.30 8.82
C PRO A 344 -3.76 13.79 9.08
N VAL A 345 -3.05 14.44 8.16
CA VAL A 345 -2.80 15.88 8.26
C VAL A 345 -4.09 16.68 8.13
N SER A 346 -4.13 17.84 8.77
CA SER A 346 -5.23 18.79 8.69
C SER A 346 -5.56 19.21 7.24
N ALA A 347 -6.74 19.81 7.05
CA ALA A 347 -7.11 20.39 5.76
C ALA A 347 -6.11 21.44 5.27
N ALA A 348 -5.55 22.24 6.19
CA ALA A 348 -4.55 23.27 5.91
C ALA A 348 -3.30 22.70 5.20
N ASN A 349 -2.90 21.47 5.54
CA ASN A 349 -1.73 20.81 4.98
C ASN A 349 -2.05 19.75 3.91
N SER A 350 -3.33 19.40 3.75
CA SER A 350 -3.81 18.47 2.72
C SER A 350 -3.91 19.12 1.34
N ALA A 351 -3.70 18.32 0.28
CA ALA A 351 -3.84 18.81 -1.09
C ALA A 351 -5.27 19.27 -1.41
N LYS A 352 -5.37 20.49 -1.93
CA LYS A 352 -6.63 21.15 -2.29
C LYS A 352 -7.40 20.45 -3.39
N VAL A 353 -6.69 19.86 -4.36
CA VAL A 353 -7.30 19.19 -5.51
C VAL A 353 -6.93 17.72 -5.48
N VAL A 354 -7.95 16.87 -5.61
CA VAL A 354 -7.82 15.44 -5.89
C VAL A 354 -8.34 15.19 -7.30
N PHE A 355 -7.79 14.17 -7.95
CA PHE A 355 -8.23 13.72 -9.26
C PHE A 355 -8.74 12.29 -9.12
N PRO A 356 -9.70 11.87 -9.95
CA PRO A 356 -10.05 10.45 -10.02
C PRO A 356 -8.83 9.65 -10.51
N LEU A 357 -8.69 8.43 -9.98
CA LEU A 357 -7.60 7.52 -10.34
C LEU A 357 -7.73 7.03 -11.79
N SER A 358 -8.95 6.72 -12.21
CA SER A 358 -9.34 6.48 -13.60
C SER A 358 -10.30 7.59 -14.04
N GLU A 359 -10.14 8.13 -15.24
CA GLU A 359 -11.20 8.97 -15.82
C GLU A 359 -12.50 8.14 -15.85
N PRO A 360 -13.66 8.70 -15.48
CA PRO A 360 -14.92 7.98 -15.67
C PRO A 360 -15.03 7.65 -17.15
N THR A 361 -15.10 6.36 -17.49
CA THR A 361 -15.38 5.93 -18.85
C THR A 361 -16.78 6.41 -19.18
N CYS A 362 -16.91 7.54 -19.87
CA CYS A 362 -18.16 7.91 -20.53
C CYS A 362 -18.41 6.89 -21.65
N SER A 363 -19.07 5.79 -21.31
CA SER A 363 -19.74 4.95 -22.30
C SER A 363 -21.00 5.72 -22.74
N ASN A 364 -20.94 6.34 -23.92
CA ASN A 364 -22.13 6.83 -24.63
C ASN A 364 -23.00 5.67 -25.10
#